data_AF-A0A2N5ACG3-F1
#
_entry.id   AF-A0A2N5ACG3-F1
#
_cell.length_a   1.000
_cell.length_b   1.000
_cell.length_c   1.000
_cell.angle_alpha   90.00
_cell.angle_beta   90.00
_cell.angle_gamma   90.00
#
_symmetry.space_group_name_H-M   'P 1'
#
loop_
_entity.id
_entity.type
_entity.pdbx_description
1 polymer ?
#
loop_
_entity_poly.entity_id
_entity_poly.type
_entity_poly.pdbx_seq_one_letter_code
_entity_poly.pdbx_strand_id
1 'polypeptide(L)'
;MKRELAIEFSRVTEAAALAGYKWLGRGDKNTADGAAVNAMRIMLNLVNIDGTIVIGEGEIDEAPMLYIGEKVGTGKGDAVDIAVDPIEGTRMTAMGQANALAVMAVGDKGCFLNAPDMYMEKLIVGPGAKGAIDLNLPLEENLHNIARALNKPLGELTVTVLAKPRHDAVIAQLQQLGVRVFAIPDGDVAASILTCMPDSEVDVLY
;
A
#
# COMPACT_ATOMS: atom_id res chain seq x y z
N MET A 1 9.22 5.20 -19.51
CA MET A 1 9.92 4.26 -18.63
C MET A 1 10.46 3.02 -19.36
N LYS A 2 11.71 2.63 -19.13
CA LYS A 2 12.32 1.40 -19.70
C LYS A 2 11.98 0.16 -18.87
N ARG A 3 11.50 -0.90 -19.52
CA ARG A 3 11.22 -2.22 -18.90
C ARG A 3 12.44 -2.83 -18.17
N GLU A 4 13.65 -2.51 -18.62
CA GLU A 4 14.90 -2.98 -18.02
C GLU A 4 15.08 -2.55 -16.55
N LEU A 5 14.43 -1.45 -16.12
CA LEU A 5 14.52 -0.97 -14.74
C LEU A 5 13.71 -1.81 -13.75
N ALA A 6 12.80 -2.68 -14.22
CA ALA A 6 11.94 -3.48 -13.35
C ALA A 6 12.74 -4.35 -12.35
N ILE A 7 13.86 -4.93 -12.79
CA ILE A 7 14.74 -5.73 -11.92
C ILE A 7 15.55 -4.87 -10.95
N GLU A 8 15.92 -3.65 -11.34
CA GLU A 8 16.60 -2.71 -10.43
C GLU A 8 15.66 -2.28 -9.31
N PHE A 9 14.38 -2.05 -9.61
CA PHE A 9 13.37 -1.72 -8.61
C PHE A 9 13.07 -2.87 -7.65
N SER A 10 13.12 -4.13 -8.08
CA SER A 10 12.98 -5.25 -7.13
C SER A 10 14.14 -5.30 -6.13
N ARG A 11 15.36 -4.99 -6.57
CA ARG A 11 16.55 -4.94 -5.69
C ARG A 11 16.46 -3.84 -4.63
N VAL A 12 15.77 -2.75 -4.93
CA VAL A 12 15.51 -1.65 -3.98
C VAL A 12 14.62 -2.14 -2.84
N THR A 13 13.49 -2.81 -3.14
CA THR A 13 12.60 -3.33 -2.10
C THR A 13 13.22 -4.52 -1.35
N GLU A 14 14.00 -5.38 -2.02
CA GLU A 14 14.79 -6.45 -1.38
C GLU A 14 15.75 -5.89 -0.32
N ALA A 15 16.51 -4.83 -0.66
CA ALA A 15 17.44 -4.21 0.27
C ALA A 15 16.74 -3.58 1.48
N ALA A 16 15.63 -2.87 1.24
CA ALA A 16 14.81 -2.27 2.29
C ALA A 16 14.24 -3.34 3.24
N ALA A 17 13.65 -4.40 2.69
CA ALA A 17 13.11 -5.52 3.46
C ALA A 17 14.19 -6.23 4.28
N LEU A 18 15.37 -6.50 3.71
CA LEU A 18 16.49 -7.12 4.42
C LEU A 18 17.04 -6.25 5.55
N ALA A 19 17.04 -4.93 5.38
CA ALA A 19 17.47 -3.99 6.41
C ALA A 19 16.44 -3.91 7.55
N GLY A 20 15.16 -3.74 7.24
CA GLY A 20 14.06 -3.76 8.21
C GLY A 20 13.99 -5.08 8.98
N TYR A 21 14.21 -6.22 8.31
CA TYR A 21 14.23 -7.55 8.92
C TYR A 21 15.25 -7.69 10.05
N LYS A 22 16.37 -6.93 10.04
CA LYS A 22 17.34 -6.95 11.15
C LYS A 22 16.73 -6.48 12.47
N TRP A 23 15.61 -5.76 12.41
CA TRP A 23 14.88 -5.20 13.55
C TRP A 23 13.57 -5.92 13.87
N LEU A 24 13.29 -7.04 13.18
CA LEU A 24 12.10 -7.86 13.44
C LEU A 24 12.04 -8.30 14.91
N GLY A 25 10.92 -8.02 15.57
CA GLY A 25 10.67 -8.43 16.95
C GLY A 25 11.50 -7.71 18.01
N ARG A 26 12.17 -6.60 17.67
CA ARG A 26 13.02 -5.84 18.60
C ARG A 26 12.31 -4.73 19.38
N GLY A 27 11.00 -4.54 19.16
CA GLY A 27 10.21 -3.54 19.88
C GLY A 27 10.51 -2.07 19.51
N ASP A 28 11.35 -1.83 18.50
CA ASP A 28 11.72 -0.49 18.05
C ASP A 28 11.31 -0.28 16.59
N LYS A 29 10.13 0.31 16.41
CA LYS A 29 9.56 0.57 15.08
C LYS A 29 10.33 1.65 14.32
N ASN A 30 10.83 2.67 15.00
CA ASN A 30 11.45 3.82 14.35
C ASN A 30 12.83 3.46 13.81
N THR A 31 13.60 2.66 14.56
CA THR A 31 14.90 2.17 14.08
C THR A 31 14.75 1.13 12.97
N ALA A 32 13.71 0.30 13.03
CA ALA A 32 13.39 -0.62 11.93
C ALA A 32 13.13 0.17 10.63
N ASP A 33 12.29 1.19 10.73
CA ASP A 33 11.89 2.03 9.61
C ASP A 33 13.07 2.81 9.03
N GLY A 34 13.83 3.52 9.87
CA GLY A 34 15.02 4.25 9.45
C GLY A 34 16.07 3.37 8.76
N ALA A 35 16.19 2.10 9.16
CA ALA A 35 17.08 1.16 8.49
C ALA A 35 16.61 0.82 7.06
N ALA A 36 15.30 0.63 6.87
CA ALA A 36 14.71 0.38 5.56
C ALA A 36 14.74 1.62 4.66
N VAL A 37 14.38 2.79 5.18
CA VAL A 37 14.48 4.10 4.50
C VAL A 37 15.89 4.30 3.95
N ASN A 38 16.91 4.13 4.79
CA ASN A 38 18.30 4.31 4.38
C ASN A 38 18.71 3.31 3.28
N ALA A 39 18.38 2.02 3.44
CA ALA A 39 18.72 1.00 2.46
C ALA A 39 18.02 1.24 1.11
N MET A 40 16.72 1.59 1.14
CA MET A 40 15.93 1.93 -0.04
C MET A 40 16.55 3.11 -0.79
N ARG A 41 16.85 4.20 -0.08
CA ARG A 41 17.46 5.41 -0.65
C ARG A 41 18.82 5.15 -1.28
N ILE A 42 19.68 4.36 -0.62
CA ILE A 42 20.99 3.97 -1.16
C ILE A 42 20.81 3.23 -2.49
N MET A 43 19.91 2.25 -2.54
CA MET A 43 19.69 1.47 -3.76
C MET A 43 19.07 2.32 -4.88
N LEU A 44 18.09 3.18 -4.56
CA LEU A 44 17.50 4.11 -5.53
C LEU A 44 18.56 4.99 -6.20
N ASN A 45 19.53 5.50 -5.42
CA ASN A 45 20.60 6.37 -5.92
C ASN A 45 21.62 5.66 -6.84
N LEU A 46 21.54 4.34 -6.99
CA LEU A 46 22.33 3.59 -7.96
C LEU A 46 21.58 3.38 -9.30
N VAL A 47 20.28 3.65 -9.35
CA VAL A 47 19.43 3.40 -10.52
C VAL A 47 19.56 4.55 -11.54
N ASN A 48 19.59 4.21 -12.83
CA ASN A 48 19.61 5.17 -13.94
C ASN A 48 18.21 5.78 -14.19
N ILE A 49 17.77 6.63 -13.26
CA ILE A 49 16.56 7.48 -13.37
C ILE A 49 16.86 8.92 -12.92
N ASP A 50 16.03 9.86 -13.40
CA ASP A 50 15.84 11.19 -12.80
C ASP A 50 14.58 11.16 -11.92
N GLY A 51 14.68 10.51 -10.77
CA GLY A 51 13.56 10.24 -9.87
C GLY A 51 13.19 11.43 -9.01
N THR A 52 11.90 11.57 -8.70
CA THR A 52 11.37 12.50 -7.70
C THR A 52 10.47 11.74 -6.75
N ILE A 53 10.74 11.82 -5.45
CA ILE A 53 9.83 11.28 -4.44
C ILE A 53 8.60 12.19 -4.41
N VAL A 54 7.42 11.63 -4.66
CA VAL A 54 6.14 12.36 -4.58
C VAL A 54 5.23 11.83 -3.47
N ILE A 55 5.49 10.62 -2.99
CA ILE A 55 4.92 10.03 -1.77
C ILE A 55 6.07 9.36 -1.03
N GLY A 56 6.29 9.71 0.23
CA GLY A 56 7.40 9.19 1.03
C GLY A 56 7.21 9.44 2.53
N GLU A 57 8.31 9.56 3.26
CA GLU A 57 8.33 9.60 4.74
C GLU A 57 7.71 10.86 5.36
N GLY A 58 7.52 11.91 4.55
CA GLY A 58 6.94 13.18 4.99
C GLY A 58 7.50 14.37 4.23
N GLU A 59 7.20 15.58 4.72
CA GLU A 59 7.78 16.82 4.21
C GLU A 59 9.27 16.94 4.61
N ILE A 60 10.02 17.78 3.91
CA ILE A 60 11.48 17.94 4.13
C ILE A 60 11.85 18.32 5.57
N ASP A 61 10.97 19.06 6.26
CA ASP A 61 11.17 19.48 7.65
C ASP A 61 10.93 18.35 8.66
N GLU A 62 10.23 17.29 8.23
CA GLU A 62 9.79 16.17 9.09
C GLU A 62 10.57 14.88 8.78
N ALA A 63 11.07 14.72 7.55
CA ALA A 63 11.78 13.54 7.09
C ALA A 63 13.17 13.89 6.50
N PRO A 64 14.28 13.40 7.09
CA PRO A 64 15.63 13.68 6.59
C PRO A 64 16.00 12.89 5.32
N MET A 65 15.22 11.86 4.97
CA MET A 65 15.44 10.98 3.83
C MET A 65 14.08 10.58 3.25
N LEU A 66 14.03 10.38 1.93
CA LEU A 66 12.82 10.04 1.18
C LEU A 66 11.65 11.00 1.43
N TYR A 67 11.96 12.29 1.59
CA TYR A 67 10.97 13.34 1.75
C TYR A 67 10.33 13.71 0.41
N ILE A 68 9.12 14.28 0.46
CA ILE A 68 8.40 14.75 -0.72
C ILE A 68 9.23 15.83 -1.45
N GLY A 69 9.50 15.59 -2.73
CA GLY A 69 10.34 16.42 -3.59
C GLY A 69 11.81 15.99 -3.65
N GLU A 70 12.25 15.00 -2.88
CA GLU A 70 13.63 14.52 -2.94
C GLU A 70 13.98 14.00 -4.34
N LYS A 71 15.16 14.40 -4.85
CA LYS A 71 15.74 13.86 -6.08
C LYS A 71 16.54 12.61 -5.78
N VAL A 72 16.19 11.50 -6.44
CA VAL A 72 16.86 10.21 -6.29
C VAL A 72 17.23 9.61 -7.64
N GLY A 73 18.18 8.67 -7.61
CA GLY A 73 18.77 8.10 -8.83
C GLY A 73 20.02 8.83 -9.28
N THR A 74 20.65 8.32 -10.32
CA THR A 74 21.89 8.90 -10.87
C THR A 74 21.67 10.18 -11.68
N GLY A 75 20.42 10.57 -11.91
CA GLY A 75 20.03 11.71 -12.77
C GLY A 75 20.12 11.40 -14.27
N LYS A 76 20.45 10.17 -14.65
CA LYS A 76 20.41 9.68 -16.04
C LYS A 76 19.08 8.99 -16.28
N GLY A 77 18.59 8.95 -17.52
CA GLY A 77 17.39 8.20 -17.87
C GLY A 77 16.12 9.03 -17.81
N ASP A 78 14.98 8.35 -17.64
CA ASP A 78 13.66 8.99 -17.70
C ASP A 78 13.39 9.78 -16.41
N ALA A 79 12.70 10.92 -16.53
CA ALA A 79 12.12 11.62 -15.39
C ALA A 79 10.89 10.85 -14.90
N VAL A 80 10.93 10.41 -13.64
CA VAL A 80 9.90 9.55 -13.04
C VAL A 80 9.48 10.07 -11.68
N ASP A 81 8.23 9.80 -11.35
CA ASP A 81 7.70 10.02 -10.00
C ASP A 81 7.73 8.69 -9.25
N ILE A 82 8.05 8.76 -7.96
CA ILE A 82 8.28 7.61 -7.09
C ILE A 82 7.44 7.77 -5.83
N ALA A 83 6.70 6.71 -5.51
CA ALA A 83 6.03 6.53 -4.24
C ALA A 83 6.75 5.42 -3.47
N VAL A 84 7.10 5.67 -2.21
CA VAL A 84 7.78 4.70 -1.35
C VAL A 84 7.03 4.49 -0.05
N ASP A 85 7.07 3.25 0.43
CA ASP A 85 6.73 2.85 1.80
C ASP A 85 7.79 1.83 2.24
N PRO A 86 8.92 2.29 2.80
CA PRO A 86 10.06 1.44 3.11
C PRO A 86 9.75 0.29 4.08
N ILE A 87 8.83 0.52 5.02
CA ILE A 87 8.18 -0.55 5.80
C ILE A 87 6.69 -0.21 5.96
N GLU A 88 5.89 -0.87 5.13
CA GLU A 88 4.47 -0.99 5.43
C GLU A 88 4.33 -1.93 6.63
N GLY A 89 3.84 -1.39 7.74
CA GLY A 89 3.67 -2.14 8.98
C GLY A 89 4.86 -2.06 9.95
N THR A 90 5.44 -0.87 10.17
CA THR A 90 6.53 -0.67 11.15
C THR A 90 6.24 -1.27 12.54
N ARG A 91 5.01 -1.14 13.03
CA ARG A 91 4.56 -1.79 14.28
C ARG A 91 4.60 -3.32 14.17
N MET A 92 4.16 -3.89 13.05
CA MET A 92 4.17 -5.33 12.80
C MET A 92 5.62 -5.87 12.80
N THR A 93 6.54 -5.15 12.15
CA THR A 93 7.98 -5.45 12.19
C THR A 93 8.52 -5.41 13.62
N ALA A 94 8.27 -4.33 14.35
CA ALA A 94 8.74 -4.19 15.74
C ALA A 94 8.23 -5.30 16.67
N MET A 95 7.00 -5.78 16.44
CA MET A 95 6.35 -6.81 17.23
C MET A 95 6.58 -8.25 16.71
N GLY A 96 7.30 -8.43 15.61
CA GLY A 96 7.53 -9.76 15.03
C GLY A 96 6.26 -10.40 14.45
N GLN A 97 5.34 -9.59 13.93
CA GLN A 97 4.06 -10.03 13.38
C GLN A 97 4.14 -10.21 11.85
N ALA A 98 3.15 -10.91 11.29
CA ALA A 98 3.04 -11.14 9.86
C ALA A 98 2.71 -9.87 9.07
N ASN A 99 2.79 -9.96 7.74
CA ASN A 99 2.33 -8.98 6.75
C ASN A 99 3.08 -7.64 6.69
N ALA A 100 4.19 -7.45 7.41
CA ALA A 100 5.09 -6.33 7.11
C ALA A 100 5.83 -6.54 5.78
N LEU A 101 5.97 -5.50 4.97
CA LEU A 101 6.64 -5.53 3.66
C LEU A 101 7.28 -4.19 3.30
N ALA A 102 8.22 -4.19 2.35
CA ALA A 102 8.76 -2.97 1.75
C ALA A 102 8.12 -2.76 0.37
N VAL A 103 7.59 -1.55 0.11
CA VAL A 103 6.82 -1.24 -1.10
C VAL A 103 7.38 -0.01 -1.79
N MET A 104 7.26 -0.02 -3.11
CA MET A 104 7.55 1.11 -3.97
C MET A 104 6.68 1.04 -5.22
N ALA A 105 6.29 2.20 -5.75
CA ALA A 105 5.74 2.34 -7.08
C ALA A 105 6.49 3.44 -7.84
N VAL A 106 6.66 3.23 -9.14
CA VAL A 106 7.32 4.19 -10.04
C VAL A 106 6.42 4.37 -11.25
N GLY A 107 6.25 5.61 -11.68
CA GLY A 107 5.52 5.92 -12.91
C GLY A 107 6.10 7.12 -13.64
N ASP A 108 5.51 7.44 -14.80
CA ASP A 108 5.89 8.64 -15.53
C ASP A 108 5.59 9.88 -14.69
N LYS A 109 6.37 10.95 -14.88
CA LYS A 109 6.17 12.20 -14.15
C LYS A 109 4.72 12.70 -14.23
N GLY A 110 4.12 12.98 -13.08
CA GLY A 110 2.73 13.44 -12.92
C GLY A 110 1.68 12.32 -12.83
N CYS A 111 2.07 11.04 -12.76
CA CYS A 111 1.10 9.94 -12.74
C CYS A 111 0.47 9.66 -11.37
N PHE A 112 1.08 10.12 -10.28
CA PHE A 112 0.57 9.94 -8.92
C PHE A 112 -0.17 11.20 -8.47
N LEU A 113 -1.24 10.98 -7.71
CA LEU A 113 -1.94 12.07 -7.04
C LEU A 113 -1.04 12.63 -5.93
N ASN A 114 -0.76 13.93 -5.98
CA ASN A 114 -0.11 14.63 -4.87
C ASN A 114 -1.16 14.89 -3.78
N ALA A 115 -1.24 13.97 -2.81
CA ALA A 115 -2.11 14.10 -1.65
C ALA A 115 -1.28 14.43 -0.40
N PRO A 116 -1.79 15.26 0.53
CA PRO A 116 -1.15 15.45 1.82
C PRO A 116 -1.24 14.18 2.68
N ASP A 117 -0.43 14.08 3.73
CA ASP A 117 -0.53 12.99 4.70
C ASP A 117 -1.82 13.12 5.54
N MET A 118 -2.88 12.47 5.06
CA MET A 118 -4.20 12.46 5.67
C MET A 118 -4.90 11.12 5.45
N TYR A 119 -5.97 10.87 6.20
CA TYR A 119 -6.82 9.72 5.95
C TYR A 119 -7.54 9.82 4.60
N MET A 120 -7.75 8.66 3.99
CA MET A 120 -8.52 8.49 2.76
C MET A 120 -9.46 7.31 2.94
N GLU A 121 -10.75 7.53 2.68
CA GLU A 121 -11.71 6.43 2.53
C GLU A 121 -11.41 5.70 1.21
N LYS A 122 -11.37 4.37 1.25
CA LYS A 122 -10.96 3.54 0.12
C LYS A 122 -12.08 2.55 -0.20
N LEU A 123 -12.37 2.37 -1.49
CA LEU A 123 -13.19 1.28 -1.99
C LEU A 123 -12.46 0.67 -3.17
N ILE A 124 -11.93 -0.54 -2.99
CA ILE A 124 -11.03 -1.18 -3.94
C ILE A 124 -11.58 -2.55 -4.31
N VAL A 125 -11.56 -2.86 -5.60
CA VAL A 125 -12.05 -4.12 -6.16
C VAL A 125 -11.12 -4.63 -7.24
N GLY A 126 -11.15 -5.94 -7.47
CA GLY A 126 -10.42 -6.59 -8.55
C GLY A 126 -11.02 -6.35 -9.95
N PRO A 127 -10.37 -6.90 -11.01
CA PRO A 127 -10.78 -6.70 -12.40
C PRO A 127 -12.22 -7.11 -12.70
N GLY A 128 -12.73 -8.15 -12.02
CA GLY A 128 -14.10 -8.68 -12.23
C GLY A 128 -15.23 -7.71 -11.82
N ALA A 129 -14.93 -6.72 -10.98
CA ALA A 129 -15.89 -5.71 -10.54
C ALA A 129 -15.47 -4.27 -10.92
N LYS A 130 -14.50 -4.13 -11.85
CA LYS A 130 -14.07 -2.82 -12.34
C LYS A 130 -15.26 -2.04 -12.91
N GLY A 131 -15.48 -0.83 -12.40
CA GLY A 131 -16.57 0.05 -12.82
C GLY A 131 -17.91 -0.21 -12.15
N ALA A 132 -17.97 -1.14 -11.19
CA ALA A 132 -19.18 -1.45 -10.41
C ALA A 132 -19.23 -0.75 -9.04
N ILE A 133 -18.34 0.22 -8.78
CA ILE A 133 -18.18 0.90 -7.48
C ILE A 133 -18.25 2.41 -7.60
N ASP A 134 -18.83 3.07 -6.58
CA ASP A 134 -18.91 4.53 -6.42
C ASP A 134 -19.02 4.89 -4.94
N LEU A 135 -18.05 5.64 -4.41
CA LEU A 135 -18.05 6.09 -3.01
C LEU A 135 -19.20 7.06 -2.66
N ASN A 136 -19.89 7.64 -3.65
CA ASN A 136 -21.07 8.48 -3.40
C ASN A 136 -22.33 7.65 -3.11
N LEU A 137 -22.32 6.34 -3.41
CA LEU A 137 -23.42 5.44 -3.12
C LEU A 137 -23.29 4.85 -1.71
N PRO A 138 -24.40 4.45 -1.07
CA PRO A 138 -24.35 3.69 0.17
C PRO A 138 -23.48 2.42 0.04
N LEU A 139 -22.75 2.07 1.09
CA LEU A 139 -21.89 0.88 1.10
C LEU A 139 -22.65 -0.40 0.72
N GLU A 140 -23.86 -0.59 1.24
CA GLU A 140 -24.72 -1.73 0.91
C GLU A 140 -24.98 -1.84 -0.61
N GLU A 141 -25.24 -0.72 -1.28
CA GLU A 141 -25.49 -0.69 -2.71
C GLU A 141 -24.22 -1.06 -3.50
N ASN A 142 -23.06 -0.56 -3.09
CA ASN A 142 -21.78 -0.97 -3.66
C ASN A 142 -21.58 -2.48 -3.55
N LEU A 143 -21.79 -3.07 -2.37
CA LEU A 143 -21.59 -4.51 -2.16
C LEU A 143 -22.54 -5.36 -3.03
N HIS A 144 -23.79 -4.93 -3.20
CA HIS A 144 -24.72 -5.59 -4.12
C HIS A 144 -24.28 -5.47 -5.58
N ASN A 145 -23.76 -4.32 -6.00
CA ASN A 145 -23.25 -4.12 -7.36
C ASN A 145 -22.01 -4.97 -7.62
N ILE A 146 -21.09 -5.05 -6.66
CA ILE A 146 -19.89 -5.89 -6.73
C ILE A 146 -20.27 -7.37 -6.79
N ALA A 147 -21.14 -7.84 -5.89
CA ALA A 147 -21.61 -9.24 -5.89
C ALA A 147 -22.25 -9.63 -7.24
N ARG A 148 -23.07 -8.74 -7.82
CA ARG A 148 -23.64 -8.92 -9.16
C ARG A 148 -22.58 -8.99 -10.24
N ALA A 149 -21.58 -8.12 -10.21
CA ALA A 149 -20.48 -8.10 -11.18
C ALA A 149 -19.62 -9.36 -11.11
N LEU A 150 -19.39 -9.89 -9.91
CA LEU A 150 -18.64 -11.12 -9.67
C LEU A 150 -19.49 -12.40 -9.85
N ASN A 151 -20.79 -12.27 -10.10
CA ASN A 151 -21.74 -13.37 -10.16
C ASN A 151 -21.68 -14.28 -8.91
N LYS A 152 -21.62 -13.65 -7.73
CA LYS A 152 -21.62 -14.31 -6.42
C LYS A 152 -22.83 -13.84 -5.59
N PRO A 153 -23.40 -14.69 -4.71
CA PRO A 153 -24.34 -14.20 -3.71
C PRO A 153 -23.63 -13.26 -2.72
N LEU A 154 -24.36 -12.28 -2.16
CA LEU A 154 -23.79 -11.30 -1.23
C LEU A 154 -23.08 -11.99 -0.05
N GLY A 155 -23.64 -13.06 0.49
CA GLY A 155 -23.07 -13.78 1.64
C GLY A 155 -21.75 -14.51 1.37
N GLU A 156 -21.34 -14.65 0.10
CA GLU A 156 -20.03 -15.20 -0.28
C GLU A 156 -18.98 -14.10 -0.51
N LEU A 157 -19.39 -12.83 -0.55
CA LEU A 157 -18.48 -11.71 -0.72
C LEU A 157 -17.61 -11.53 0.52
N THR A 158 -16.30 -11.37 0.34
CA THR A 158 -15.37 -11.11 1.43
C THR A 158 -14.83 -9.68 1.35
N VAL A 159 -15.08 -8.91 2.40
CA VAL A 159 -14.60 -7.53 2.56
C VAL A 159 -13.46 -7.52 3.58
N THR A 160 -12.30 -6.98 3.19
CA THR A 160 -11.22 -6.67 4.14
C THR A 160 -11.27 -5.20 4.55
N VAL A 161 -11.04 -4.94 5.83
CA VAL A 161 -11.14 -3.61 6.45
C VAL A 161 -10.15 -3.49 7.59
N LEU A 162 -9.60 -2.30 7.84
CA LEU A 162 -8.72 -2.09 8.99
C LEU A 162 -9.51 -2.23 10.31
N ALA A 163 -9.02 -3.06 11.23
CA ALA A 163 -9.55 -3.26 12.58
C ALA A 163 -9.17 -2.09 13.48
N LYS A 164 -9.87 -0.95 13.31
CA LYS A 164 -9.66 0.28 14.07
C LYS A 164 -11.00 0.76 14.64
N PRO A 165 -11.02 1.46 15.80
CA PRO A 165 -12.28 1.93 16.41
C PRO A 165 -13.18 2.75 15.49
N ARG A 166 -12.58 3.52 14.56
CA ARG A 166 -13.31 4.29 13.55
C ARG A 166 -14.15 3.43 12.59
N HIS A 167 -13.89 2.12 12.52
CA HIS A 167 -14.60 1.19 11.65
C HIS A 167 -15.56 0.26 12.41
N ASP A 168 -15.74 0.39 13.73
CA ASP A 168 -16.61 -0.51 14.50
C ASP A 168 -18.05 -0.53 13.94
N ALA A 169 -18.59 0.64 13.60
CA ALA A 169 -19.93 0.75 13.02
C ALA A 169 -20.03 0.11 11.64
N VAL A 170 -19.04 0.31 10.77
CA VAL A 170 -19.08 -0.25 9.41
C VAL A 170 -18.82 -1.76 9.40
N ILE A 171 -17.95 -2.27 10.28
CA ILE A 171 -17.76 -3.71 10.49
C ILE A 171 -19.07 -4.36 10.93
N ALA A 172 -19.79 -3.75 11.88
CA ALA A 172 -21.09 -4.26 12.30
C ALA A 172 -22.13 -4.23 11.15
N GLN A 173 -22.15 -3.16 10.35
CA GLN A 173 -23.01 -3.06 9.17
C GLN A 173 -22.71 -4.18 8.17
N LEU A 174 -21.44 -4.39 7.83
CA LEU A 174 -21.00 -5.45 6.92
C LEU A 174 -21.44 -6.84 7.40
N GLN A 175 -21.25 -7.13 8.69
CA GLN A 175 -21.67 -8.41 9.28
C GLN A 175 -23.19 -8.58 9.27
N GLN A 176 -23.96 -7.51 9.49
CA GLN A 176 -25.44 -7.54 9.42
C GLN A 176 -25.95 -7.78 8.00
N LEU A 177 -25.25 -7.27 6.98
CA LEU A 177 -25.53 -7.55 5.56
C LEU A 177 -25.20 -9.00 5.16
N GLY A 178 -24.49 -9.73 6.02
CA GLY A 178 -24.16 -11.14 5.84
C GLY A 178 -22.90 -11.40 5.01
N VAL A 179 -22.11 -10.38 4.67
CA VAL A 179 -20.81 -10.57 4.01
C VAL A 179 -19.77 -11.13 4.99
N ARG A 180 -18.71 -11.75 4.47
CA ARG A 180 -17.56 -12.18 5.27
C ARG A 180 -16.65 -10.97 5.50
N VAL A 181 -16.16 -10.78 6.73
CA VAL A 181 -15.30 -9.62 7.08
C VAL A 181 -13.93 -10.08 7.57
N PHE A 182 -12.88 -9.69 6.84
CA PHE A 182 -11.48 -9.87 7.24
C PHE A 182 -10.96 -8.55 7.83
N ALA A 183 -11.14 -8.39 9.14
CA ALA A 183 -10.66 -7.22 9.87
C ALA A 183 -9.16 -7.34 10.19
N ILE A 184 -8.32 -6.54 9.54
CA ILE A 184 -6.84 -6.63 9.62
C ILE A 184 -6.24 -5.53 10.51
N PRO A 185 -5.18 -5.80 11.29
CA PRO A 185 -4.67 -4.84 12.26
C PRO A 185 -4.02 -3.60 11.62
N ASP A 186 -3.25 -3.80 10.56
CA ASP A 186 -2.53 -2.80 9.76
C ASP A 186 -2.35 -3.34 8.33
N GLY A 187 -1.90 -2.49 7.40
CA GLY A 187 -1.50 -2.90 6.05
C GLY A 187 -2.59 -3.02 5.00
N ASP A 188 -3.20 -1.87 4.68
CA ASP A 188 -4.20 -1.80 3.62
C ASP A 188 -3.61 -1.83 2.19
N VAL A 189 -2.31 -1.54 2.01
CA VAL A 189 -1.64 -1.67 0.70
C VAL A 189 -1.59 -3.13 0.27
N ALA A 190 -1.04 -4.03 1.10
CA ALA A 190 -1.01 -5.46 0.79
C ALA A 190 -2.43 -6.03 0.65
N ALA A 191 -3.35 -5.63 1.54
CA ALA A 191 -4.73 -6.10 1.50
C ALA A 191 -5.49 -5.63 0.25
N SER A 192 -5.21 -4.44 -0.27
CA SER A 192 -5.82 -3.95 -1.51
C SER A 192 -5.47 -4.82 -2.72
N ILE A 193 -4.23 -5.30 -2.77
CA ILE A 193 -3.72 -6.16 -3.85
C ILE A 193 -4.42 -7.53 -3.83
N LEU A 194 -4.84 -8.02 -2.66
CA LEU A 194 -5.56 -9.29 -2.53
C LEU A 194 -6.85 -9.33 -3.34
N THR A 195 -7.52 -8.18 -3.55
CA THR A 195 -8.71 -8.08 -4.41
C THR A 195 -8.44 -8.51 -5.86
N CYS A 196 -7.18 -8.49 -6.28
CA CYS A 196 -6.72 -8.85 -7.61
C CYS A 196 -6.05 -10.24 -7.65
N MET A 197 -5.94 -10.95 -6.52
CA MET A 197 -5.28 -12.25 -6.43
C MET A 197 -6.34 -13.37 -6.46
N PRO A 198 -6.36 -14.23 -7.50
CA PRO A 198 -7.43 -15.22 -7.67
C PRO A 198 -7.44 -16.31 -6.59
N ASP A 199 -6.30 -16.56 -5.94
CA ASP A 199 -6.19 -17.53 -4.85
C ASP A 199 -6.50 -16.91 -3.47
N SER A 200 -6.73 -15.59 -3.42
CA SER A 200 -7.23 -14.93 -2.21
C SER A 200 -8.75 -14.98 -2.18
N GLU A 201 -9.30 -15.10 -0.97
CA GLU A 201 -10.76 -15.02 -0.78
C GLU A 201 -11.26 -13.57 -0.76
N VAL A 202 -10.38 -12.57 -0.67
CA VAL A 202 -10.74 -11.15 -0.57
C VAL A 202 -11.29 -10.64 -1.91
N ASP A 203 -12.51 -10.14 -1.90
CA ASP A 203 -13.15 -9.53 -3.08
C ASP A 203 -13.05 -8.00 -3.08
N VAL A 204 -13.12 -7.39 -1.89
CA VAL A 204 -13.23 -5.94 -1.69
C VAL A 204 -12.33 -5.51 -0.54
N LEU A 205 -11.67 -4.35 -0.69
CA LEU A 205 -11.15 -3.59 0.45
C LEU A 205 -12.03 -2.36 0.65
N TYR A 206 -12.46 -2.15 1.90
CA TYR A 206 -13.15 -0.95 2.36
C TYR A 206 -12.49 -0.44 3.65
#